data_AF-A0A4P1KH54-F1
#
_entry.id   AF-A0A4P1KH54-F1
#
_cell.length_a   1.000
_cell.length_b   1.000
_cell.length_c   1.000
_cell.angle_alpha   90.00
_cell.angle_beta   90.00
_cell.angle_gamma   90.00
#
_symmetry.space_group_name_H-M   'P 1'
#
loop_
_entity.id
_entity.type
_entity.pdbx_description
1 polymer ?
#
loop_
_entity_poly.entity_id
_entity_poly.type
_entity_poly.pdbx_seq_one_letter_code
_entity_poly.pdbx_strand_id
1 'polypeptide(L)'
;MDTDRRRPLKDILQIVVVQPGDPAEVIHDAVGYPICWDQAEQPGWEWFNDHGSWFELAYVLTDDFGMLVFVPDHPETNDTLRFNCLGVADRSPEADKT
;
A
#
# COMPACT_ATOMS: atom_id res chain seq x y z
N MET A 1 8.84 -4.43 -31.02
CA MET A 1 8.91 -3.01 -30.62
C MET A 1 8.00 -2.89 -29.41
N ASP A 2 8.56 -2.57 -28.25
CA ASP A 2 7.80 -2.46 -26.98
C ASP A 2 6.99 -1.16 -27.02
N THR A 3 5.81 -1.23 -27.64
CA THR A 3 4.89 -0.08 -27.76
C THR A 3 4.16 0.22 -26.45
N ASP A 4 4.22 -0.71 -25.49
CA ASP A 4 3.52 -0.63 -24.21
C ASP A 4 4.05 0.54 -23.37
N ARG A 5 5.35 0.83 -23.46
CA ARG A 5 6.01 1.99 -22.85
C ARG A 5 5.47 3.36 -23.29
N ARG A 6 4.64 3.44 -24.33
CA ARG A 6 4.03 4.70 -24.79
C ARG A 6 2.65 4.95 -24.19
N ARG A 7 2.05 3.96 -23.50
CA ARG A 7 0.78 4.15 -22.81
C ARG A 7 0.96 5.19 -21.69
N PRO A 8 -0.02 6.07 -21.48
CA PRO A 8 -0.01 6.96 -20.32
C PRO A 8 0.06 6.13 -19.02
N LEU A 9 0.91 6.54 -18.08
CA LEU A 9 1.11 5.83 -16.81
C LEU A 9 -0.20 5.60 -16.05
N LYS A 10 -1.09 6.60 -16.06
CA LYS A 10 -2.42 6.52 -15.44
C LYS A 10 -3.33 5.42 -15.98
N ASP A 11 -3.03 4.89 -17.18
CA ASP A 11 -3.81 3.84 -17.83
C ASP A 11 -3.21 2.44 -17.58
N ILE A 12 -2.13 2.35 -16.79
CA ILE A 12 -1.44 1.10 -16.43
C ILE A 12 -1.17 0.95 -14.93
N LEU A 13 -1.00 2.06 -14.22
CA LEU A 13 -0.61 2.06 -12.82
C LEU A 13 -1.23 3.22 -12.07
N GLN A 14 -1.84 2.91 -10.93
CA GLN A 14 -2.17 3.88 -9.89
C GLN A 14 -1.16 3.80 -8.76
N ILE A 15 -0.71 4.95 -8.28
CA ILE A 15 0.16 5.04 -7.10
C ILE A 15 -0.57 5.86 -6.05
N VAL A 16 -0.83 5.25 -4.90
CA VAL A 16 -1.42 5.91 -3.74
C VAL A 16 -0.35 6.03 -2.67
N VAL A 17 -0.17 7.22 -2.11
CA VAL A 17 0.77 7.47 -1.01
C VAL A 17 -0.01 7.99 0.17
N VAL A 18 -0.19 7.14 1.18
CA VAL A 18 -0.86 7.51 2.43
C VAL A 18 0.03 8.50 3.19
N GLN A 19 -0.55 9.59 3.67
CA GLN A 19 0.14 10.53 4.55
C GLN A 19 -0.19 10.21 6.01
N PRO A 20 0.76 10.44 6.94
CA PRO A 20 0.44 10.44 8.35
C PRO A 20 -0.65 11.49 8.65
N GLY A 21 -1.66 11.09 9.44
CA GLY A 21 -2.82 11.92 9.74
C GLY A 21 -3.97 11.84 8.73
N ASP A 22 -3.82 11.13 7.60
CA ASP A 22 -4.94 10.92 6.68
C ASP A 22 -6.06 10.14 7.38
N PRO A 23 -7.32 10.63 7.34
CA PRO A 23 -8.45 9.88 7.87
C PRO A 23 -8.77 8.69 6.95
N ALA A 24 -9.41 7.67 7.51
CA ALA A 24 -9.71 6.42 6.80
C ALA A 24 -10.50 6.67 5.51
N GLU A 25 -11.45 7.60 5.53
CA GLU A 25 -12.29 7.95 4.38
C GLU A 25 -11.46 8.48 3.21
N VAL A 26 -10.44 9.31 3.47
CA VAL A 26 -9.55 9.83 2.43
C VAL A 26 -8.69 8.72 1.83
N ILE A 27 -8.21 7.79 2.66
CA ILE A 27 -7.45 6.64 2.20
C ILE A 27 -8.33 5.72 1.35
N HIS A 28 -9.56 5.44 1.79
CA HIS A 28 -10.50 4.58 1.07
C HIS A 28 -10.92 5.18 -0.27
N ASP A 29 -11.17 6.48 -0.32
CA ASP A 29 -11.50 7.18 -1.56
C ASP A 29 -10.32 7.15 -2.55
N ALA A 30 -9.08 7.29 -2.06
CA ALA A 30 -7.89 7.23 -2.90
C ALA A 30 -7.60 5.81 -3.43
N VAL A 31 -7.84 4.78 -2.62
CA VAL A 31 -7.56 3.38 -2.95
C VAL A 31 -8.72 2.72 -3.72
N GLY A 32 -9.95 3.17 -3.47
CA GLY A 32 -11.18 2.63 -4.05
C GLY A 32 -11.85 1.50 -3.27
N TYR A 33 -11.34 1.14 -2.08
CA TYR A 33 -11.92 0.12 -1.20
C TYR A 33 -11.45 0.29 0.27
N PRO A 34 -12.16 -0.29 1.25
CA PRO A 34 -11.98 0.05 2.66
C PRO A 34 -10.82 -0.71 3.34
N ILE A 35 -9.57 -0.27 3.11
CA ILE A 35 -8.36 -0.98 3.61
C ILE A 35 -8.01 -0.75 5.09
N CYS A 36 -8.66 0.20 5.76
CA CYS A 36 -8.32 0.62 7.13
C CYS A 36 -9.19 -0.06 8.21
N TRP A 37 -9.89 -1.15 7.89
CA TRP A 37 -10.77 -1.86 8.83
C TRP A 37 -10.17 -3.20 9.25
N ASP A 38 -10.49 -3.65 10.47
CA ASP A 38 -9.95 -4.89 11.06
C ASP A 38 -10.27 -6.15 10.24
N GLN A 39 -11.36 -6.08 9.45
CA GLN A 39 -11.79 -7.09 8.48
C GLN A 39 -12.06 -6.43 7.12
N ALA A 40 -11.15 -5.56 6.67
CA ALA A 40 -11.22 -4.94 5.36
C ALA A 40 -11.51 -6.00 4.28
N GLU A 41 -12.67 -5.93 3.63
CA GLU A 41 -12.97 -6.65 2.39
C GLU A 41 -12.22 -5.97 1.24
N GLN A 42 -10.89 -6.03 1.30
CA GLN A 42 -10.01 -5.59 0.22
C GLN A 42 -9.64 -6.78 -0.67
N PRO A 43 -9.32 -6.54 -1.95
CA PRO A 43 -8.64 -7.54 -2.76
C PRO A 43 -7.39 -8.05 -2.03
N GLY A 44 -7.03 -9.32 -2.24
CA GLY A 44 -5.71 -9.78 -1.83
C GLY A 44 -4.65 -9.01 -2.62
N TRP A 45 -3.62 -8.50 -1.95
CA TRP A 45 -2.44 -8.00 -2.64
C TRP A 45 -1.57 -9.19 -3.08
N GLU A 46 -0.98 -9.09 -4.26
CA GLU A 46 -0.09 -10.11 -4.82
C GLU A 46 1.30 -10.03 -4.19
N TRP A 47 1.71 -8.84 -3.78
CA TRP A 47 3.04 -8.60 -3.24
C TRP A 47 3.02 -7.57 -2.10
N PHE A 48 3.88 -7.79 -1.11
CA PHE A 48 4.13 -6.90 0.01
C PHE A 48 5.64 -6.72 0.17
N ASN A 49 6.11 -5.47 0.28
CA ASN A 49 7.47 -5.15 0.69
C ASN A 49 7.47 -4.25 1.93
N ASP A 50 8.45 -4.49 2.78
CA ASP A 50 8.82 -3.58 3.85
C ASP A 50 10.18 -2.95 3.53
N HIS A 51 10.17 -1.63 3.34
CA HIS A 51 11.35 -0.81 3.04
C HIS A 51 11.92 -0.15 4.31
N GLY A 52 11.51 -0.58 5.51
CA GLY A 52 11.98 -0.08 6.81
C GLY A 52 11.17 1.10 7.34
N SER A 53 11.09 2.22 6.60
CA SER A 53 10.23 3.36 6.98
C SER A 53 8.92 3.44 6.20
N TRP A 54 8.76 2.57 5.20
CA TRP A 54 7.61 2.51 4.31
C TRP A 54 7.25 1.06 3.99
N PHE A 55 5.97 0.77 3.93
CA PHE A 55 5.42 -0.47 3.38
C PHE A 55 4.89 -0.21 1.97
N GLU A 56 4.96 -1.23 1.13
CA GLU A 56 4.42 -1.23 -0.23
C GLU A 56 3.48 -2.43 -0.39
N LEU A 57 2.23 -2.14 -0.74
CA LEU A 57 1.24 -3.15 -1.11
C LEU A 57 1.03 -3.04 -2.62
N ALA A 58 1.28 -4.13 -3.35
CA ALA A 58 1.06 -4.18 -4.78
C ALA A 58 -0.16 -5.04 -5.12
N TYR A 59 -1.11 -4.43 -5.81
CA TYR A 59 -2.32 -5.05 -6.31
C TYR A 59 -2.25 -5.19 -7.83
N VAL A 60 -2.53 -6.37 -8.35
CA VAL A 60 -2.76 -6.66 -9.77
C VAL A 60 -4.27 -6.74 -9.96
N LEU A 61 -4.88 -5.61 -10.32
CA LEU A 61 -6.34 -5.51 -10.39
C LEU A 61 -6.90 -6.12 -11.69
N THR A 62 -6.14 -6.02 -12.78
CA THR A 62 -6.41 -6.67 -14.07
C THR A 62 -5.09 -6.99 -14.77
N ASP A 63 -5.14 -7.76 -15.87
CA ASP A 63 -3.97 -8.09 -16.69
C ASP A 63 -3.16 -6.85 -17.16
N ASP A 64 -3.82 -5.69 -17.27
CA ASP A 64 -3.25 -4.46 -17.83
C ASP A 64 -3.20 -3.28 -16.84
N PHE A 65 -3.57 -3.49 -15.56
CA PHE A 65 -3.64 -2.42 -14.57
C PHE A 65 -3.27 -2.89 -13.16
N GLY A 66 -2.28 -2.21 -12.57
CA GLY A 66 -1.85 -2.42 -11.19
C GLY A 66 -2.04 -1.19 -10.31
N MET A 67 -1.98 -1.40 -9.00
CA MET A 67 -1.93 -0.33 -8.01
C MET A 67 -0.85 -0.59 -6.98
N LEU A 68 -0.06 0.44 -6.67
CA LEU A 68 0.87 0.45 -5.55
C LEU A 68 0.35 1.38 -4.47
N VAL A 69 0.25 0.88 -3.24
CA VAL A 69 -0.09 1.67 -2.07
C VAL A 69 1.14 1.75 -1.15
N PHE A 70 1.64 2.97 -0.97
CA PHE A 70 2.74 3.25 -0.04
C PHE A 70 2.19 3.73 1.29
N VAL A 71 2.53 3.01 2.36
CA VAL A 71 2.07 3.27 3.72
C VAL A 71 3.28 3.60 4.60
N PRO A 72 3.33 4.78 5.25
CA PRO A 72 4.45 5.10 6.11
C PRO A 72 4.37 4.32 7.43
N ASP A 73 5.51 3.80 7.89
CA ASP A 73 5.62 3.29 9.26
C ASP A 73 5.81 4.46 10.24
N HIS A 74 4.72 5.18 10.51
CA HIS A 74 4.71 6.38 11.33
C HIS A 74 3.61 6.30 12.41
N PRO A 75 3.82 6.82 13.63
CA PRO A 75 2.81 6.78 14.69
C PRO A 75 1.49 7.48 14.37
N GLU A 76 1.48 8.41 13.41
CA GLU A 76 0.26 9.10 12.95
C GLU A 76 -0.36 8.45 11.71
N THR A 77 0.24 7.39 11.16
CA THR A 77 -0.43 6.57 10.14
C THR A 77 -1.65 5.90 10.77
N ASN A 78 -2.72 5.75 10.01
CA ASN A 78 -3.92 5.03 10.47
C ASN A 78 -3.56 3.72 11.19
N ASP A 79 -4.00 3.59 12.45
CA ASP A 79 -3.55 2.55 13.37
C ASP A 79 -3.80 1.13 12.83
N THR A 80 -5.01 0.85 12.33
CA THR A 80 -5.37 -0.46 11.79
C THR A 80 -4.55 -0.79 10.54
N LEU A 81 -4.40 0.17 9.62
CA LEU A 81 -3.60 -0.04 8.41
C LEU A 81 -2.13 -0.30 8.75
N ARG A 82 -1.55 0.48 9.66
CA ARG A 82 -0.17 0.29 10.12
C ARG A 82 0.00 -1.02 10.86
N PHE A 83 -0.94 -1.39 11.73
CA PHE A 83 -0.96 -2.66 12.45
C PHE A 83 -0.97 -3.84 11.48
N ASN A 84 -1.82 -3.79 10.45
CA ASN A 84 -1.88 -4.82 9.42
C ASN A 84 -0.55 -4.96 8.68
N CYS A 85 0.08 -3.85 8.27
CA CYS A 85 1.38 -3.88 7.61
C CYS A 85 2.48 -4.50 8.50
N LEU A 86 2.55 -4.09 9.77
CA LEU A 86 3.50 -4.64 10.73
C LEU A 86 3.26 -6.13 11.01
N GLY A 87 2.01 -6.59 10.95
CA GLY A 87 1.66 -8.00 11.12
C GLY A 87 2.19 -8.92 10.03
N VAL A 88 2.49 -8.39 8.85
CA VAL A 88 3.06 -9.14 7.71
C VAL A 88 4.52 -8.82 7.44
N ALA A 89 5.05 -7.74 8.01
CA ALA A 89 6.43 -7.32 7.81
C ALA A 89 7.43 -8.34 8.38
N ASP A 90 8.37 -8.78 7.55
CA ASP A 90 9.46 -9.68 7.96
C ASP A 90 10.61 -8.88 8.59
N ARG A 91 10.32 -8.22 9.72
CA ARG A 91 11.33 -7.52 10.52
C ARG A 91 11.89 -8.44 11.58
N SER A 92 13.20 -8.61 11.54
CA SER A 92 13.91 -9.23 12.67
C SER A 92 13.80 -8.30 13.89
N PRO A 93 13.45 -8.80 15.10
CA PRO A 93 13.34 -7.99 16.32
C PRO A 93 14.63 -7.23 16.70
N GLU A 94 15.77 -7.59 16.09
CA GLU A 94 17.08 -7.01 16.35
C GLU A 94 17.39 -5.74 15.53
N ALA A 95 16.55 -5.36 14.56
CA ALA A 95 16.79 -4.21 13.68
C ALA A 95 16.66 -2.85 14.39
N ASP A 96 16.11 -2.81 15.61
CA ASP A 96 15.83 -1.58 16.37
C ASP A 96 17.01 -1.10 17.25
N LYS A 97 18.23 -1.57 16.94
CA LYS A 97 19.47 -1.18 17.64
C LYS A 97 20.40 -0.40 16.72
N THR A 98 20.06 0.83 16.35
CA THR A 98 21.08 1.82 15.94
C THR A 98 20.69 3.23 16.31
#